data_AF-A0A7K1KJL6-F1
#
_entry.id   AF-A0A7K1KJL6-F1
#
_cell.length_a   1.000
_cell.length_b   1.000
_cell.length_c   1.000
_cell.angle_alpha   90.00
_cell.angle_beta   90.00
_cell.angle_gamma   90.00
#
_symmetry.space_group_name_H-M   'P 1'
#
loop_
_entity.id
_entity.type
_entity.pdbx_description
1 polymer ?
#
loop_
_entity_poly.entity_id
_entity_poly.type
_entity_poly.pdbx_seq_one_letter_code
_entity_poly.pdbx_strand_id
1 'polypeptide(L)'
;MSIKAEKRSWERVVAPSDRGLRLDRFWARELADEGVSRGRAKEWIEAGLALVDGEAVIRGKHVLSGGETLRLGDGGPPAADAEARAVPGEVAVVFEDEHLAVVDKRAGLTTHPAPGEPGPTLVNHLLHRWPDMAAGLSGMDRQRPGIVHRLDKDTSGLIAVARSEAVRLRLAADFALRRVCKTYLAIVHGRPDPARGTVDAPIGRHPTHKTRMAVTPRGGREARSDYRVLWTGPRGLASLVAVRIHTGRTHQIRVHMAHLGHPLLGDAVYGPRENAQWTRRPDILAGLAPRQMLHAFHLGLRHPATGEPLILWREPPEDFRSLLAALPRECLRVGIVGMPGSGKSALLGFLCRQGHACFSADEAVGWLYEPGGDGATMLGQRYGSAYLRGDGGVDRPALLAAMRNSEGLRREVMDMIHPMVRHRCEEFFRAHRDASVVYAEVPLLLEGGWHTDGVVDMVAGVRCPEALRTGALRLARGLDAETLAVFDSWQWPEADKLAVCDVILDNDDGLDRLEAEAARLHGAALARYEERTAATRSWLVGLWPELAANMDREAAGELALMAEREEADETQDEAWTSDPDEADDQ
;
A
#
# COMPACT_ATOMS: atom_id res chain seq x y z
N MET A 1 -6.17 -49.51 -29.99
CA MET A 1 -7.64 -49.74 -30.02
C MET A 1 -8.31 -48.46 -29.56
N SER A 2 -9.07 -47.81 -30.45
CA SER A 2 -9.73 -46.53 -30.18
C SER A 2 -11.01 -46.80 -29.39
N ILE A 3 -11.04 -46.41 -28.11
CA ILE A 3 -12.27 -46.38 -27.33
C ILE A 3 -13.06 -45.17 -27.87
N LYS A 4 -14.03 -45.42 -28.74
CA LYS A 4 -15.03 -44.41 -29.11
C LYS A 4 -15.82 -44.10 -27.83
N ALA A 5 -15.56 -42.95 -27.22
CA ALA A 5 -16.35 -42.46 -26.10
C ALA A 5 -17.80 -42.25 -26.55
N GLU A 6 -18.75 -42.83 -25.82
CA GLU A 6 -20.19 -42.70 -26.08
C GLU A 6 -20.63 -41.25 -25.83
N LYS A 7 -21.35 -40.66 -26.79
CA LYS A 7 -22.02 -39.37 -26.65
C LYS A 7 -23.20 -39.54 -25.70
N ARG A 8 -23.29 -38.69 -24.68
CA ARG A 8 -24.42 -38.69 -23.75
C ARG A 8 -25.55 -37.85 -24.33
N SER A 9 -26.79 -38.30 -24.13
CA SER A 9 -27.97 -37.50 -24.46
C SER A 9 -29.01 -37.60 -23.36
N TRP A 10 -29.58 -36.47 -22.99
CA TRP A 10 -30.65 -36.36 -21.99
C TRP A 10 -31.96 -36.03 -22.68
N GLU A 11 -33.06 -36.56 -22.13
CA GLU A 11 -34.42 -36.32 -22.60
C GLU A 11 -35.32 -36.00 -21.40
N ARG A 12 -36.14 -34.96 -21.53
CA ARG A 12 -37.06 -34.48 -20.49
C ARG A 12 -38.34 -33.97 -21.13
N VAL A 13 -39.47 -34.14 -20.45
CA VAL A 13 -40.73 -33.48 -20.80
C VAL A 13 -40.89 -32.27 -19.88
N VAL A 14 -41.13 -31.09 -20.45
CA VAL A 14 -41.27 -29.84 -19.70
C VAL A 14 -42.55 -29.90 -18.88
N ALA A 15 -42.46 -29.78 -17.56
CA ALA A 15 -43.63 -29.70 -16.70
C ALA A 15 -44.38 -28.37 -16.93
N PRO A 16 -45.72 -28.32 -16.70
CA PRO A 16 -46.46 -27.05 -16.78
C PRO A 16 -45.89 -25.93 -15.90
N SER A 17 -45.27 -26.28 -14.77
CA SER A 17 -44.59 -25.36 -13.85
C SER A 17 -43.32 -24.71 -14.41
N ASP A 18 -42.73 -25.28 -15.46
CA ASP A 18 -41.51 -24.77 -16.11
C ASP A 18 -41.79 -23.84 -17.29
N ARG A 19 -43.07 -23.53 -17.54
CA ARG A 19 -43.48 -22.56 -18.54
C ARG A 19 -42.86 -21.19 -18.26
N GLY A 20 -42.32 -20.56 -19.30
CA GLY A 20 -41.64 -19.27 -19.19
C GLY A 20 -40.16 -19.37 -18.79
N LEU A 21 -39.68 -20.57 -18.43
CA LEU A 21 -38.27 -20.79 -18.16
C LEU A 21 -37.46 -20.76 -19.47
N ARG A 22 -36.23 -20.27 -19.41
CA ARG A 22 -35.32 -20.34 -20.57
C ARG A 22 -34.73 -21.74 -20.70
N LEU A 23 -34.60 -22.23 -21.93
CA LEU A 23 -34.01 -23.53 -22.26
C LEU A 23 -32.61 -23.72 -21.65
N ASP A 24 -31.77 -22.69 -21.67
CA ASP A 24 -30.44 -22.73 -21.04
C ASP A 24 -30.50 -22.86 -19.52
N ARG A 25 -31.53 -22.29 -18.88
CA ARG A 25 -31.73 -22.33 -17.43
C ARG A 25 -32.40 -23.64 -16.99
N PHE A 26 -33.34 -24.15 -17.78
CA PHE A 26 -33.97 -25.45 -17.58
C PHE A 26 -32.91 -26.55 -17.52
N TRP A 27 -32.12 -26.70 -18.58
CA TRP A 27 -31.10 -27.76 -18.64
C TRP A 27 -30.00 -27.60 -17.60
N ALA A 28 -29.65 -26.37 -17.21
CA ALA A 28 -28.69 -26.12 -16.13
C ALA A 28 -29.21 -26.57 -14.76
N ARG A 29 -30.53 -26.47 -14.53
CA ARG A 29 -31.16 -26.92 -13.29
C ARG A 29 -31.26 -28.45 -13.28
N GLU A 30 -31.81 -29.03 -14.34
CA GLU A 30 -32.03 -30.48 -14.45
C GLU A 30 -30.75 -31.31 -14.38
N LEU A 31 -29.63 -30.76 -14.86
CA LEU A 31 -28.35 -31.46 -14.97
C LEU A 31 -27.31 -30.90 -13.98
N ALA A 32 -27.75 -30.15 -12.96
CA ALA A 32 -26.87 -29.59 -11.95
C ALA A 32 -26.07 -30.68 -11.22
N ASP A 33 -26.74 -31.77 -10.81
CA ASP A 33 -26.13 -32.91 -10.10
C ASP A 33 -25.19 -33.72 -11.00
N GLU A 34 -25.38 -33.64 -12.32
CA GLU A 34 -24.48 -34.24 -13.31
C GLU A 34 -23.31 -33.32 -13.72
N GLY A 35 -23.17 -32.16 -13.06
CA GLY A 35 -22.08 -31.22 -13.27
C GLY A 35 -22.19 -30.38 -14.55
N VAL A 36 -23.40 -30.17 -15.07
CA VAL A 36 -23.62 -29.36 -16.28
C VAL A 36 -23.97 -27.93 -15.90
N SER A 37 -23.02 -27.01 -16.09
CA SER A 37 -23.25 -25.58 -15.86
C SER A 37 -24.19 -24.97 -16.93
N ARG A 38 -24.83 -23.84 -16.60
CA ARG A 38 -25.62 -23.07 -17.57
C ARG A 38 -24.85 -22.65 -18.81
N GLY A 39 -23.56 -22.33 -18.66
CA GLY A 39 -22.69 -22.02 -19.79
C GLY A 39 -22.55 -23.22 -20.73
N ARG A 40 -22.43 -24.42 -20.18
CA ARG A 40 -22.32 -25.69 -20.91
C ARG A 40 -23.63 -26.05 -21.62
N ALA A 41 -24.76 -25.97 -20.93
CA ALA A 41 -26.07 -26.15 -21.56
C ALA A 41 -26.27 -25.15 -22.71
N LYS A 42 -25.94 -23.87 -22.49
CA LYS A 42 -26.01 -22.84 -23.52
C LYS A 42 -25.09 -23.13 -24.72
N GLU A 43 -23.85 -23.56 -24.49
CA GLU A 43 -22.88 -23.90 -25.53
C GLU A 43 -23.39 -25.07 -26.39
N TRP A 44 -23.93 -26.12 -25.77
CA TRP A 44 -24.52 -27.24 -26.49
C TRP A 44 -25.75 -26.85 -27.29
N ILE A 45 -26.62 -26.00 -26.72
CA ILE A 45 -27.75 -25.42 -27.44
C ILE A 45 -27.23 -24.62 -28.65
N GLU A 46 -26.30 -23.69 -28.47
CA GLU A 46 -25.74 -22.86 -29.54
C GLU A 46 -24.98 -23.68 -30.61
N ALA A 47 -24.45 -24.85 -30.23
CA ALA A 47 -23.86 -25.83 -31.14
C ALA A 47 -24.90 -26.70 -31.89
N GLY A 48 -26.19 -26.47 -31.68
CA GLY A 48 -27.28 -27.19 -32.37
C GLY A 48 -27.54 -28.59 -31.82
N LEU A 49 -27.14 -28.86 -30.58
CA LEU A 49 -27.29 -30.18 -29.95
C LEU A 49 -28.56 -30.29 -29.09
N ALA A 50 -29.39 -29.25 -29.08
CA ALA A 50 -30.66 -29.23 -28.36
C ALA A 50 -31.84 -29.35 -29.33
N LEU A 51 -32.80 -30.20 -29.00
CA LEU A 51 -34.08 -30.36 -29.69
C LEU A 51 -35.23 -29.95 -28.76
N VAL A 52 -36.22 -29.26 -29.30
CA VAL A 52 -37.53 -28.97 -28.68
C VAL A 52 -38.58 -29.56 -29.64
N ASP A 53 -39.36 -30.54 -29.18
CA ASP A 53 -40.32 -31.30 -29.99
C ASP A 53 -39.74 -31.85 -31.30
N GLY A 54 -38.47 -32.28 -31.23
CA GLY A 54 -37.73 -32.81 -32.37
C GLY A 54 -37.10 -31.75 -33.29
N GLU A 55 -37.35 -30.46 -33.09
CA GLU A 55 -36.73 -29.37 -33.85
C GLU A 55 -35.49 -28.81 -33.17
N ALA A 56 -34.41 -28.61 -33.93
CA ALA A 56 -33.15 -28.09 -33.40
C ALA A 56 -33.25 -26.62 -33.00
N VAL A 57 -32.92 -26.32 -31.75
CA VAL A 57 -32.91 -24.97 -31.20
C VAL A 57 -31.48 -24.53 -30.91
N ILE A 58 -31.05 -23.43 -31.54
CA ILE A 58 -29.69 -22.88 -31.39
C ILE A 58 -29.62 -21.66 -30.47
N ARG A 59 -30.73 -21.30 -29.82
CA ARG A 59 -30.81 -20.10 -28.95
C ARG A 59 -31.01 -20.53 -27.51
N GLY A 60 -29.98 -20.45 -26.66
CA GLY A 60 -30.11 -20.74 -25.23
C GLY A 60 -31.17 -19.90 -24.49
N LYS A 61 -31.51 -18.72 -25.02
CA LYS A 61 -32.57 -17.84 -24.52
C LYS A 61 -33.99 -18.22 -24.98
N HIS A 62 -34.16 -19.33 -25.70
CA HIS A 62 -35.48 -19.84 -26.06
C HIS A 62 -36.31 -20.07 -24.79
N VAL A 63 -37.58 -19.66 -24.81
CA VAL A 63 -38.48 -19.71 -23.65
C VAL A 63 -39.42 -20.89 -23.85
N LEU A 64 -39.54 -21.73 -22.82
CA LEU A 64 -40.38 -22.92 -22.81
C LEU A 64 -41.86 -22.57 -22.59
N SER A 65 -42.75 -23.38 -23.16
CA SER A 65 -44.20 -23.19 -23.19
C SER A 65 -44.92 -24.13 -22.20
N GLY A 66 -44.25 -25.18 -21.74
CA GLY A 66 -44.82 -26.25 -20.90
C GLY A 66 -45.40 -27.37 -21.77
N GLY A 67 -45.00 -28.61 -21.50
CA GLY A 67 -45.43 -29.82 -22.22
C GLY A 67 -44.51 -30.27 -23.36
N GLU A 68 -43.50 -29.48 -23.74
CA GLU A 68 -42.57 -29.84 -24.82
C GLU A 68 -41.66 -31.02 -24.46
N THR A 69 -41.26 -31.81 -25.45
CA THR A 69 -40.21 -32.83 -25.29
C THR A 69 -38.86 -32.24 -25.65
N LEU A 70 -37.97 -32.15 -24.66
CA LEU A 70 -36.63 -31.61 -24.81
C LEU A 70 -35.61 -32.73 -24.91
N ARG A 71 -34.67 -32.58 -25.84
CA ARG A 71 -33.48 -33.43 -25.91
C ARG A 71 -32.21 -32.57 -25.95
N LEU A 72 -31.17 -32.98 -25.24
CA LEU A 72 -29.86 -32.31 -25.27
C LEU A 72 -28.76 -33.36 -25.44
N GLY A 73 -27.87 -33.17 -26.41
CA GLY A 73 -26.66 -33.99 -26.57
C GLY A 73 -25.42 -33.26 -26.08
N ASP A 74 -24.42 -33.99 -25.58
CA ASP A 74 -23.10 -33.42 -25.35
C ASP A 74 -22.26 -33.36 -26.64
N GLY A 75 -21.54 -32.25 -26.83
CA GLY A 75 -20.77 -31.97 -28.06
C GLY A 75 -19.48 -32.79 -28.20
N GLY A 76 -19.22 -33.76 -27.32
CA GLY A 76 -17.89 -34.32 -27.11
C GLY A 76 -16.91 -33.30 -26.51
N PRO A 77 -15.65 -33.69 -26.23
CA PRO A 77 -14.65 -32.79 -25.66
C PRO A 77 -14.23 -31.69 -26.67
N PRO A 78 -14.03 -30.43 -26.22
CA PRO A 78 -13.54 -29.32 -27.06
C PRO A 78 -12.12 -29.57 -27.64
N ALA A 79 -11.78 -28.82 -28.70
CA ALA A 79 -10.48 -28.87 -29.38
C ALA A 79 -9.31 -28.41 -28.48
N ALA A 80 -8.14 -29.03 -28.66
CA ALA A 80 -7.02 -29.12 -27.71
C ALA A 80 -6.16 -27.84 -27.47
N ASP A 81 -6.49 -26.70 -28.08
CA ASP A 81 -5.55 -25.57 -28.18
C ASP A 81 -5.74 -24.45 -27.14
N ALA A 82 -6.73 -24.56 -26.24
CA ALA A 82 -7.02 -23.53 -25.23
C ALA A 82 -6.95 -24.01 -23.77
N GLU A 83 -6.61 -25.27 -23.51
CA GLU A 83 -6.66 -25.87 -22.18
C GLU A 83 -5.41 -25.55 -21.34
N ALA A 84 -5.61 -25.23 -20.05
CA ALA A 84 -4.50 -25.09 -19.14
C ALA A 84 -3.85 -26.46 -18.91
N ARG A 85 -2.54 -26.57 -19.12
CA ARG A 85 -1.77 -27.81 -18.89
C ARG A 85 -1.10 -27.79 -17.53
N ALA A 86 -0.95 -28.97 -16.91
CA ALA A 86 -0.20 -29.12 -15.68
C ALA A 86 1.27 -28.73 -15.88
N VAL A 87 1.78 -27.82 -15.05
CA VAL A 87 3.18 -27.39 -15.06
C VAL A 87 3.73 -27.41 -13.63
N PRO A 88 4.88 -28.06 -13.36
CA PRO A 88 5.51 -28.03 -12.04
C PRO A 88 5.74 -26.60 -11.53
N GLY A 89 5.50 -26.37 -10.25
CA GLY A 89 5.71 -25.10 -9.60
C GLY A 89 5.21 -25.09 -8.17
N GLU A 90 5.63 -24.07 -7.42
CA GLU A 90 5.26 -23.91 -6.03
C GLU A 90 3.84 -23.35 -5.89
N VAL A 91 3.06 -23.97 -5.02
CA VAL A 91 1.73 -23.51 -4.60
C VAL A 91 1.76 -23.47 -3.08
N ALA A 92 1.75 -22.27 -2.50
CA ALA A 92 1.69 -22.10 -1.05
C ALA A 92 0.26 -22.38 -0.56
N VAL A 93 0.04 -23.57 0.01
CA VAL A 93 -1.27 -23.99 0.51
C VAL A 93 -1.47 -23.49 1.94
N VAL A 94 -2.59 -22.82 2.18
CA VAL A 94 -2.98 -22.29 3.50
C VAL A 94 -4.00 -23.21 4.16
N PHE A 95 -4.89 -23.78 3.37
CA PHE A 95 -5.90 -24.75 3.78
C PHE A 95 -6.13 -25.73 2.63
N GLU A 96 -6.36 -26.99 2.94
CA GLU A 96 -6.63 -28.05 1.98
C GLU A 96 -7.44 -29.17 2.63
N ASP A 97 -8.50 -29.58 1.95
CA ASP A 97 -9.25 -30.80 2.24
C ASP A 97 -9.71 -31.48 0.93
N GLU A 98 -10.65 -32.42 1.04
CA GLU A 98 -11.20 -33.15 -0.10
C GLU A 98 -11.99 -32.26 -1.07
N HIS A 99 -12.57 -31.15 -0.60
CA HIS A 99 -13.53 -30.34 -1.35
C HIS A 99 -12.91 -29.06 -1.93
N LEU A 100 -12.04 -28.38 -1.18
CA LEU A 100 -11.39 -27.15 -1.63
C LEU A 100 -9.98 -26.99 -1.08
N ALA A 101 -9.26 -26.04 -1.67
CA ALA A 101 -8.01 -25.52 -1.14
C ALA A 101 -8.08 -23.99 -1.10
N VAL A 102 -7.38 -23.39 -0.15
CA VAL A 102 -7.09 -21.95 -0.16
C VAL A 102 -5.59 -21.79 -0.24
N VAL A 103 -5.13 -21.05 -1.24
CA VAL A 103 -3.70 -20.88 -1.52
C VAL A 103 -3.30 -19.41 -1.44
N ASP A 104 -2.04 -19.15 -1.11
CA ASP A 104 -1.42 -17.83 -1.10
C ASP A 104 -0.73 -17.58 -2.45
N LYS A 105 -1.40 -16.82 -3.33
CA LYS A 105 -0.87 -16.51 -4.65
C LYS A 105 0.26 -15.48 -4.51
N ARG A 106 1.46 -15.81 -4.99
CA ARG A 106 2.54 -14.82 -5.13
C ARG A 106 2.19 -13.71 -6.15
N ALA A 107 2.77 -12.53 -5.98
CA ALA A 107 2.74 -11.50 -7.01
C ALA A 107 3.55 -11.92 -8.25
N GLY A 108 3.24 -11.34 -9.42
CA GLY A 108 3.86 -11.68 -10.70
C GLY A 108 3.23 -12.90 -11.39
N LEU A 109 2.39 -13.67 -10.70
CA LEU A 109 1.74 -14.87 -11.23
C LEU A 109 0.30 -14.57 -11.64
N THR A 110 -0.01 -14.69 -12.93
CA THR A 110 -1.39 -14.59 -13.44
C THR A 110 -2.23 -15.76 -12.93
N THR A 111 -3.50 -15.52 -12.58
CA THR A 111 -4.38 -16.57 -12.05
C THR A 111 -4.70 -17.67 -13.07
N HIS A 112 -5.14 -17.30 -14.27
CA HIS A 112 -5.51 -18.23 -15.34
C HIS A 112 -5.05 -17.67 -16.70
N PRO A 113 -4.84 -18.52 -17.72
CA PRO A 113 -4.40 -18.07 -19.04
C PRO A 113 -5.31 -16.98 -19.60
N ALA A 114 -4.72 -15.96 -20.20
CA ALA A 114 -5.43 -14.86 -20.83
C ALA A 114 -4.80 -14.50 -22.18
N PRO A 115 -5.55 -13.86 -23.11
CA PRO A 115 -4.97 -13.37 -24.36
C PRO A 115 -3.78 -12.44 -24.07
N GLY A 116 -2.57 -12.84 -24.51
CA GLY A 116 -1.32 -12.13 -24.27
C GLY A 116 -0.48 -12.63 -23.08
N GLU A 117 -1.03 -13.52 -22.24
CA GLU A 117 -0.31 -14.18 -21.15
C GLU A 117 -0.77 -15.66 -21.04
N PRO A 118 -0.25 -16.55 -21.91
CA PRO A 118 -0.73 -17.93 -21.99
C PRO A 118 -0.27 -18.82 -20.82
N GLY A 119 0.74 -18.41 -20.05
CA GLY A 119 1.24 -19.12 -18.87
C GLY A 119 2.75 -19.37 -18.87
N PRO A 120 3.27 -20.09 -17.85
CA PRO A 120 2.52 -20.78 -16.80
C PRO A 120 1.80 -19.83 -15.83
N THR A 121 0.56 -20.15 -15.48
CA THR A 121 -0.31 -19.41 -14.56
C THR A 121 -0.55 -20.22 -13.28
N LEU A 122 -1.21 -19.64 -12.28
CA LEU A 122 -1.56 -20.35 -11.05
C LEU A 122 -2.33 -21.64 -11.36
N VAL A 123 -3.32 -21.59 -12.25
CA VAL A 123 -4.06 -22.78 -12.70
C VAL A 123 -3.15 -23.90 -13.20
N ASN A 124 -2.08 -23.57 -13.93
CA ASN A 124 -1.16 -24.59 -14.45
C ASN A 124 -0.43 -25.31 -13.30
N HIS A 125 -0.04 -24.59 -12.26
CA HIS A 125 0.60 -25.16 -11.07
C HIS A 125 -0.37 -25.93 -10.18
N LEU A 126 -1.59 -25.40 -10.04
CA LEU A 126 -2.70 -26.07 -9.36
C LEU A 126 -2.98 -27.45 -10.01
N LEU A 127 -3.09 -27.50 -11.34
CA LEU A 127 -3.29 -28.76 -12.08
C LEU A 127 -2.16 -29.77 -11.94
N HIS A 128 -0.93 -29.30 -11.71
CA HIS A 128 0.18 -30.20 -11.43
C HIS A 128 0.09 -30.82 -10.04
N ARG A 129 -0.26 -30.02 -9.03
CA ARG A 129 -0.41 -30.47 -7.65
C ARG A 129 -1.66 -31.35 -7.45
N TRP A 130 -2.73 -31.01 -8.17
CA TRP A 130 -4.05 -31.60 -8.02
C TRP A 130 -4.64 -31.94 -9.41
N PRO A 131 -4.18 -33.05 -10.04
CA PRO A 131 -4.58 -33.42 -11.39
C PRO A 131 -6.09 -33.71 -11.54
N ASP A 132 -6.71 -34.13 -10.44
CA ASP A 132 -8.13 -34.44 -10.30
C ASP A 132 -9.04 -33.21 -10.46
N MET A 133 -8.55 -31.99 -10.25
CA MET A 133 -9.36 -30.76 -10.46
C MET A 133 -9.83 -30.56 -11.89
N ALA A 134 -9.15 -31.20 -12.86
CA ALA A 134 -9.57 -31.15 -14.26
C ALA A 134 -10.66 -32.18 -14.60
N ALA A 135 -10.93 -33.14 -13.72
CA ALA A 135 -11.87 -34.22 -13.97
C ALA A 135 -13.30 -33.67 -14.06
N GLY A 136 -14.03 -34.03 -15.13
CA GLY A 136 -15.43 -33.61 -15.35
C GLY A 136 -15.62 -32.25 -16.02
N LEU A 137 -14.57 -31.44 -16.20
CA LEU A 137 -14.66 -30.10 -16.82
C LEU A 137 -14.89 -30.13 -18.34
N SER A 138 -15.58 -29.12 -18.87
CA SER A 138 -15.78 -28.89 -20.31
C SER A 138 -15.73 -27.40 -20.69
N GLY A 139 -15.46 -27.11 -21.97
CA GLY A 139 -15.54 -25.75 -22.53
C GLY A 139 -14.55 -24.75 -21.90
N MET A 140 -14.96 -23.49 -21.77
CA MET A 140 -14.13 -22.42 -21.17
C MET A 140 -13.68 -22.71 -19.72
N ASP A 141 -14.37 -23.58 -19.00
CA ASP A 141 -13.99 -23.92 -17.62
C ASP A 141 -12.74 -24.81 -17.55
N ARG A 142 -12.35 -25.48 -18.66
CA ARG A 142 -11.03 -26.14 -18.78
C ARG A 142 -9.85 -25.16 -18.83
N GLN A 143 -10.11 -23.87 -19.04
CA GLN A 143 -9.09 -22.82 -18.98
C GLN A 143 -8.86 -22.32 -17.54
N ARG A 144 -9.81 -22.59 -16.64
CA ARG A 144 -9.79 -22.15 -15.24
C ARG A 144 -10.30 -23.20 -14.23
N PRO A 145 -9.82 -24.46 -14.27
CA PRO A 145 -10.14 -25.50 -13.30
C PRO A 145 -10.09 -25.01 -11.85
N GLY A 146 -11.16 -25.25 -11.09
CA GLY A 146 -11.27 -24.91 -9.68
C GLY A 146 -11.35 -23.41 -9.35
N ILE A 147 -11.11 -22.49 -10.28
CA ILE A 147 -11.05 -21.05 -10.02
C ILE A 147 -12.45 -20.40 -10.09
N VAL A 148 -12.89 -19.81 -8.98
CA VAL A 148 -14.18 -19.08 -8.88
C VAL A 148 -14.03 -17.57 -8.79
N HIS A 149 -12.84 -17.09 -8.45
CA HIS A 149 -12.49 -15.67 -8.39
C HIS A 149 -11.03 -15.45 -8.76
N ARG A 150 -10.58 -14.20 -8.89
CA ARG A 150 -9.25 -13.90 -9.39
C ARG A 150 -8.62 -12.74 -8.65
N LEU A 151 -7.29 -12.76 -8.64
CA LEU A 151 -6.44 -11.65 -8.28
C LEU A 151 -5.73 -11.12 -9.54
N ASP A 152 -5.34 -9.85 -9.54
CA ASP A 152 -4.49 -9.31 -10.60
C ASP A 152 -3.11 -10.00 -10.57
N LYS A 153 -2.37 -9.95 -11.69
CA LYS A 153 -1.04 -10.59 -11.83
C LYS A 153 -0.13 -10.24 -10.65
N ASP A 154 -0.01 -8.95 -10.34
CA ASP A 154 0.88 -8.46 -9.28
C ASP A 154 0.17 -8.20 -7.94
N THR A 155 -1.05 -8.69 -7.77
CA THR A 155 -1.70 -8.76 -6.45
C THR A 155 -1.37 -10.10 -5.81
N SER A 156 -0.88 -10.11 -4.57
CA SER A 156 -0.60 -11.32 -3.81
C SER A 156 -1.75 -11.69 -2.88
N GLY A 157 -1.71 -12.87 -2.27
CA GLY A 157 -2.60 -13.26 -1.17
C GLY A 157 -3.60 -14.36 -1.51
N LEU A 158 -4.61 -14.48 -0.65
CA LEU A 158 -5.53 -15.61 -0.60
C LEU A 158 -6.42 -15.78 -1.83
N ILE A 159 -6.50 -17.02 -2.31
CA ILE A 159 -7.44 -17.45 -3.34
C ILE A 159 -7.98 -18.85 -3.03
N ALA A 160 -9.31 -18.95 -2.83
CA ALA A 160 -10.02 -20.23 -2.82
C ALA A 160 -10.06 -20.90 -4.19
N VAL A 161 -9.87 -22.22 -4.18
CA VAL A 161 -9.81 -23.12 -5.33
C VAL A 161 -10.67 -24.35 -5.01
N ALA A 162 -11.65 -24.65 -5.85
CA ALA A 162 -12.45 -25.86 -5.73
C ALA A 162 -11.68 -27.10 -6.22
N ARG A 163 -11.79 -28.21 -5.50
CA ARG A 163 -11.17 -29.50 -5.86
C ARG A 163 -12.05 -30.33 -6.80
N SER A 164 -13.36 -30.04 -6.85
CA SER A 164 -14.33 -30.69 -7.74
C SER A 164 -15.27 -29.68 -8.42
N GLU A 165 -15.93 -30.11 -9.51
CA GLU A 165 -16.85 -29.25 -10.25
C GLU A 165 -18.09 -28.84 -9.44
N ALA A 166 -18.65 -29.77 -8.65
CA ALA A 166 -19.78 -29.48 -7.77
C ALA A 166 -19.44 -28.36 -6.77
N VAL A 167 -18.26 -28.46 -6.13
CA VAL A 167 -17.76 -27.44 -5.20
C VAL A 167 -17.52 -26.11 -5.93
N ARG A 168 -16.98 -26.16 -7.16
CA ARG A 168 -16.76 -24.97 -7.98
C ARG A 168 -18.06 -24.23 -8.27
N LEU A 169 -19.14 -24.95 -8.59
CA LEU A 169 -20.44 -24.35 -8.87
C LEU A 169 -21.06 -23.70 -7.63
N ARG A 170 -21.01 -24.38 -6.47
CA ARG A 170 -21.46 -23.83 -5.17
C ARG A 170 -20.70 -22.54 -4.83
N LEU A 171 -19.36 -22.60 -4.84
CA LEU A 171 -18.53 -21.44 -4.57
C LEU A 171 -18.76 -20.32 -5.60
N ALA A 172 -18.94 -20.63 -6.89
CA ALA A 172 -19.24 -19.62 -7.90
C ALA A 172 -20.58 -18.90 -7.61
N ALA A 173 -21.59 -19.63 -7.13
CA ALA A 173 -22.86 -19.07 -6.69
C ALA A 173 -22.65 -18.15 -5.46
N ASP A 174 -21.91 -18.60 -4.44
CA ASP A 174 -21.64 -17.79 -3.24
C ASP A 174 -20.92 -16.48 -3.58
N PHE A 175 -19.91 -16.54 -4.46
CA PHE A 175 -19.22 -15.34 -4.93
C PHE A 175 -20.13 -14.41 -5.74
N ALA A 176 -21.09 -14.95 -6.50
CA ALA A 176 -22.06 -14.16 -7.26
C ALA A 176 -23.10 -13.51 -6.35
N LEU A 177 -23.57 -14.22 -5.33
CA LEU A 177 -24.51 -13.78 -4.30
C LEU A 177 -23.85 -12.91 -3.21
N ARG A 178 -22.52 -12.71 -3.30
CA ARG A 178 -21.73 -11.92 -2.34
C ARG A 178 -21.73 -12.54 -0.92
N ARG A 179 -21.91 -13.86 -0.82
CA ARG A 179 -21.85 -14.66 0.42
C ARG A 179 -20.41 -14.99 0.85
N VAL A 180 -19.50 -14.05 0.62
CA VAL A 180 -18.06 -14.19 0.92
C VAL A 180 -17.49 -12.88 1.44
N CYS A 181 -16.62 -12.96 2.45
CA CYS A 181 -15.95 -11.81 3.04
C CYS A 181 -14.52 -11.73 2.49
N LYS A 182 -14.14 -10.56 1.96
CA LYS A 182 -12.81 -10.34 1.37
C LYS A 182 -12.25 -9.01 1.80
N THR A 183 -11.13 -9.04 2.50
CA THR A 183 -10.41 -7.83 2.91
C THR A 183 -8.98 -7.86 2.41
N TYR A 184 -8.56 -6.73 1.85
CA TYR A 184 -7.25 -6.51 1.27
C TYR A 184 -6.50 -5.49 2.08
N LEU A 185 -5.17 -5.62 2.12
CA LEU A 185 -4.28 -4.56 2.57
C LEU A 185 -3.70 -3.83 1.36
N ALA A 186 -3.75 -2.51 1.39
CA ALA A 186 -3.21 -1.63 0.38
C ALA A 186 -2.29 -0.58 1.01
N ILE A 187 -1.16 -0.27 0.38
CA ILE A 187 -0.38 0.94 0.68
C ILE A 187 -0.68 1.96 -0.39
N VAL A 188 -1.22 3.11 0.01
CA VAL A 188 -1.69 4.18 -0.89
C VAL A 188 -0.87 5.45 -0.71
N HIS A 189 -0.83 6.27 -1.77
CA HIS A 189 -0.29 7.63 -1.69
C HIS A 189 -1.16 8.52 -0.81
N GLY A 190 -0.53 9.39 -0.03
CA GLY A 190 -1.20 10.37 0.80
C GLY A 190 -1.92 9.77 2.01
N ARG A 191 -2.84 10.56 2.57
CA ARG A 191 -3.72 10.18 3.68
C ARG A 191 -5.18 10.29 3.23
N PRO A 192 -5.90 9.18 3.05
CA PRO A 192 -7.34 9.21 2.80
C PRO A 192 -8.08 9.96 3.91
N ASP A 193 -8.90 10.94 3.52
CA ASP A 193 -9.77 11.72 4.40
C ASP A 193 -11.20 11.74 3.82
N PRO A 194 -12.22 11.21 4.53
CA PRO A 194 -12.18 10.63 5.87
C PRO A 194 -11.35 9.34 5.96
N ALA A 195 -10.84 9.04 7.17
CA ALA A 195 -10.05 7.83 7.46
C ALA A 195 -10.85 6.51 7.31
N ARG A 196 -12.17 6.57 7.18
CA ARG A 196 -13.05 5.45 6.86
C ARG A 196 -14.12 5.92 5.88
N GLY A 197 -14.47 5.09 4.92
CA GLY A 197 -15.51 5.43 3.95
C GLY A 197 -15.89 4.30 3.02
N THR A 198 -16.87 4.56 2.18
CA THR A 198 -17.38 3.64 1.15
C THR A 198 -17.22 4.28 -0.22
N VAL A 199 -16.65 3.54 -1.16
CA VAL A 199 -16.63 3.87 -2.59
C VAL A 199 -17.65 2.99 -3.28
N ASP A 200 -18.79 3.57 -3.63
CA ASP A 200 -19.83 2.94 -4.44
C ASP A 200 -19.86 3.61 -5.82
N ALA A 201 -19.02 3.11 -6.71
CA ALA A 201 -18.73 3.75 -7.99
C ALA A 201 -18.62 2.69 -9.08
N PRO A 202 -19.54 2.64 -10.07
CA PRO A 202 -19.54 1.57 -11.07
C PRO A 202 -18.27 1.59 -11.93
N ILE A 203 -17.73 0.42 -12.23
CA ILE A 203 -16.49 0.26 -12.99
C ILE A 203 -16.77 -0.30 -14.39
N GLY A 204 -16.21 0.36 -15.40
CA GLY A 204 -16.24 -0.04 -16.81
C GLY A 204 -14.85 -0.01 -17.44
N ARG A 205 -14.75 -0.44 -18.70
CA ARG A 205 -13.53 -0.25 -19.49
C ARG A 205 -13.32 1.25 -19.74
N HIS A 206 -12.08 1.71 -19.69
CA HIS A 206 -11.78 3.09 -20.02
C HIS A 206 -12.16 3.38 -21.49
N PRO A 207 -12.84 4.50 -21.80
CA PRO A 207 -13.38 4.76 -23.13
C PRO A 207 -12.31 4.80 -24.23
N THR A 208 -11.12 5.34 -23.91
CA THR A 208 -9.99 5.47 -24.85
C THR A 208 -8.87 4.43 -24.65
N HIS A 209 -8.56 4.03 -23.41
CA HIS A 209 -7.44 3.12 -23.09
C HIS A 209 -7.94 1.70 -22.84
N LYS A 210 -7.93 0.85 -23.88
CA LYS A 210 -8.52 -0.51 -23.85
C LYS A 210 -7.97 -1.44 -22.75
N THR A 211 -6.77 -1.18 -22.22
CA THR A 211 -6.11 -1.94 -21.14
C THR A 211 -6.44 -1.43 -19.74
N ARG A 212 -7.14 -0.30 -19.62
CA ARG A 212 -7.49 0.34 -18.34
C ARG A 212 -8.97 0.17 -18.01
N MET A 213 -9.28 0.17 -16.72
CA MET A 213 -10.62 0.30 -16.18
C MET A 213 -10.81 1.72 -15.64
N ALA A 214 -12.05 2.17 -15.50
CA ALA A 214 -12.36 3.49 -14.94
C ALA A 214 -13.70 3.45 -14.22
N VAL A 215 -13.88 4.35 -13.26
CA VAL A 215 -15.22 4.69 -12.76
C VAL A 215 -16.02 5.23 -13.94
N THR A 216 -17.09 4.53 -14.30
CA THR A 216 -17.89 4.82 -15.49
C THR A 216 -19.37 4.84 -15.09
N PRO A 217 -19.97 6.02 -14.86
CA PRO A 217 -21.36 6.15 -14.44
C PRO A 217 -22.36 5.53 -15.42
N ARG A 218 -22.06 5.56 -16.73
CA ARG A 218 -22.90 4.95 -17.78
C ARG A 218 -22.22 3.70 -18.33
N GLY A 219 -22.89 2.56 -18.25
CA GLY A 219 -22.38 1.28 -18.79
C GLY A 219 -21.29 0.62 -17.94
N GLY A 220 -20.90 1.20 -16.80
CA GLY A 220 -20.11 0.53 -15.78
C GLY A 220 -20.94 -0.51 -15.02
N ARG A 221 -20.26 -1.51 -14.46
CA ARG A 221 -20.87 -2.51 -13.58
C ARG A 221 -20.74 -2.06 -12.14
N GLU A 222 -21.79 -2.28 -11.34
CA GLU A 222 -21.79 -2.00 -9.90
C GLU A 222 -20.51 -2.51 -9.23
N ALA A 223 -19.87 -1.61 -8.49
CA ALA A 223 -18.66 -1.89 -7.74
C ALA A 223 -18.67 -1.13 -6.42
N ARG A 224 -18.51 -1.87 -5.32
CA ARG A 224 -18.52 -1.30 -3.96
C ARG A 224 -17.33 -1.77 -3.13
N SER A 225 -16.65 -0.83 -2.50
CA SER A 225 -15.51 -1.07 -1.60
C SER A 225 -15.62 -0.20 -0.35
N ASP A 226 -15.45 -0.79 0.83
CA ASP A 226 -15.29 -0.04 2.07
C ASP A 226 -13.80 0.01 2.42
N TYR A 227 -13.34 1.14 2.96
CA TYR A 227 -11.95 1.30 3.36
C TYR A 227 -11.80 1.85 4.77
N ARG A 228 -10.70 1.48 5.42
CA ARG A 228 -10.27 1.97 6.74
C ARG A 228 -8.77 2.19 6.73
N VAL A 229 -8.34 3.41 6.99
CA VAL A 229 -6.93 3.74 7.23
C VAL A 229 -6.51 3.09 8.55
N LEU A 230 -5.49 2.24 8.50
CA LEU A 230 -4.91 1.55 9.65
C LEU A 230 -3.72 2.32 10.22
N TRP A 231 -2.94 2.94 9.34
CA TRP A 231 -1.76 3.71 9.70
C TRP A 231 -1.46 4.74 8.62
N THR A 232 -0.88 5.86 9.02
CA THR A 232 -0.37 6.88 8.12
C THR A 232 1.06 7.19 8.50
N GLY A 233 1.94 7.16 7.50
CA GLY A 233 3.34 7.47 7.71
C GLY A 233 3.60 8.92 8.07
N PRO A 234 4.83 9.23 8.51
CA PRO A 234 5.24 10.59 8.79
C PRO A 234 4.93 11.52 7.61
N ARG A 235 4.48 12.74 7.93
CA ARG A 235 4.08 13.79 6.97
C ARG A 235 2.94 13.43 6.02
N GLY A 236 2.21 12.34 6.28
CA GLY A 236 1.04 11.95 5.49
C GLY A 236 1.36 11.51 4.06
N LEU A 237 2.58 11.03 3.81
CA LEU A 237 3.04 10.68 2.46
C LEU A 237 2.41 9.39 1.92
N ALA A 238 2.13 8.45 2.81
CA ALA A 238 1.53 7.17 2.47
C ALA A 238 0.73 6.63 3.65
N SER A 239 -0.27 5.82 3.35
CA SER A 239 -1.12 5.17 4.35
C SER A 239 -1.26 3.67 4.07
N LEU A 240 -1.27 2.88 5.15
CA LEU A 240 -1.75 1.50 5.13
C LEU A 240 -3.27 1.51 5.28
N VAL A 241 -3.97 0.86 4.37
CA VAL A 241 -5.44 0.85 4.28
C VAL A 241 -5.94 -0.58 4.19
N ALA A 242 -6.90 -0.93 5.04
CA ALA A 242 -7.73 -2.11 4.84
C ALA A 242 -8.86 -1.77 3.88
N VAL A 243 -9.01 -2.55 2.81
CA VAL A 243 -10.08 -2.39 1.81
C VAL A 243 -10.89 -3.66 1.74
N ARG A 244 -12.13 -3.58 2.18
CA ARG A 244 -13.12 -4.65 2.04
C ARG A 244 -13.88 -4.48 0.74
N ILE A 245 -14.04 -5.54 -0.03
CA ILE A 245 -14.78 -5.50 -1.30
C ILE A 245 -16.06 -6.32 -1.24
N HIS A 246 -17.17 -5.72 -1.68
CA HIS A 246 -18.47 -6.39 -1.78
C HIS A 246 -18.71 -6.94 -3.19
N THR A 247 -17.92 -6.49 -4.14
CA THR A 247 -17.93 -6.90 -5.55
C THR A 247 -16.52 -7.25 -6.00
N GLY A 248 -16.37 -8.03 -7.08
CA GLY A 248 -15.07 -8.42 -7.63
C GLY A 248 -14.85 -7.95 -9.07
N ARG A 249 -14.79 -6.63 -9.31
CA ARG A 249 -14.53 -6.09 -10.66
C ARG A 249 -13.02 -6.04 -10.96
N THR A 250 -12.67 -6.10 -12.24
CA THR A 250 -11.28 -6.02 -12.67
C THR A 250 -10.64 -4.71 -12.19
N HIS A 251 -9.49 -4.81 -11.54
CA HIS A 251 -8.76 -3.68 -10.96
C HIS A 251 -9.55 -2.85 -9.94
N GLN A 252 -10.60 -3.40 -9.30
CA GLN A 252 -11.56 -2.62 -8.52
C GLN A 252 -10.90 -1.72 -7.46
N ILE A 253 -10.11 -2.30 -6.56
CA ILE A 253 -9.45 -1.56 -5.47
C ILE A 253 -8.54 -0.48 -6.05
N ARG A 254 -7.77 -0.82 -7.09
CA ARG A 254 -6.82 0.07 -7.75
C ARG A 254 -7.52 1.30 -8.34
N VAL A 255 -8.63 1.07 -9.04
CA VAL A 255 -9.46 2.12 -9.64
C VAL A 255 -10.14 2.97 -8.57
N HIS A 256 -10.74 2.35 -7.55
CA HIS A 256 -11.43 3.08 -6.48
C HIS A 256 -10.47 3.96 -5.67
N MET A 257 -9.31 3.43 -5.28
CA MET A 257 -8.31 4.20 -4.53
C MET A 257 -7.74 5.35 -5.38
N ALA A 258 -7.45 5.10 -6.66
CA ALA A 258 -7.06 6.17 -7.58
C ALA A 258 -8.18 7.21 -7.79
N HIS A 259 -9.45 6.79 -7.85
CA HIS A 259 -10.61 7.68 -7.96
C HIS A 259 -10.76 8.58 -6.73
N LEU A 260 -10.40 8.09 -5.54
CA LEU A 260 -10.32 8.89 -4.31
C LEU A 260 -9.11 9.84 -4.27
N GLY A 261 -8.23 9.84 -5.28
CA GLY A 261 -6.99 10.63 -5.27
C GLY A 261 -5.84 9.98 -4.51
N HIS A 262 -6.00 8.72 -4.08
CA HIS A 262 -5.01 7.97 -3.30
C HIS A 262 -4.63 6.67 -4.02
N PRO A 263 -4.00 6.72 -5.22
CA PRO A 263 -3.61 5.51 -5.93
C PRO A 263 -2.65 4.66 -5.09
N LEU A 264 -2.55 3.37 -5.40
CA LEU A 264 -1.64 2.47 -4.71
C LEU A 264 -0.19 2.80 -5.06
N LEU A 265 0.70 2.71 -4.06
CA LEU A 265 2.15 2.78 -4.30
C LEU A 265 2.56 1.68 -5.28
N GLY A 266 3.40 2.03 -6.26
CA GLY A 266 3.92 1.11 -7.28
C GLY A 266 2.92 0.71 -8.37
N ASP A 267 1.71 1.26 -8.40
CA ASP A 267 0.75 0.97 -9.47
C ASP A 267 1.07 1.74 -10.76
N ALA A 268 1.78 1.09 -11.68
CA ALA A 268 2.18 1.69 -12.96
C ALA A 268 1.00 2.08 -13.87
N VAL A 269 -0.20 1.54 -13.66
CA VAL A 269 -1.37 1.79 -14.51
C VAL A 269 -2.14 3.01 -14.05
N TYR A 270 -2.42 3.10 -12.75
CA TYR A 270 -3.31 4.12 -12.19
C TYR A 270 -2.61 5.20 -11.37
N GLY A 271 -1.33 5.01 -11.02
CA GLY A 271 -0.54 6.01 -10.29
C GLY A 271 0.49 6.81 -11.10
N PRO A 272 0.51 6.97 -12.44
CA PRO A 272 1.68 7.50 -13.14
C PRO A 272 2.10 8.93 -12.77
N ARG A 273 1.18 9.83 -12.33
CA ARG A 273 1.53 11.20 -11.93
C ARG A 273 2.06 11.27 -10.50
N GLU A 274 1.46 10.52 -9.60
CA GLU A 274 1.80 10.43 -8.18
C GLU A 274 3.04 9.53 -7.99
N ASN A 275 3.11 8.42 -8.72
CA ASN A 275 4.33 7.62 -8.85
C ASN A 275 5.45 8.44 -9.45
N ALA A 276 5.23 9.32 -10.44
CA ALA A 276 6.29 10.20 -10.91
C ALA A 276 6.81 11.13 -9.80
N GLN A 277 5.97 11.63 -8.90
CA GLN A 277 6.44 12.42 -7.74
C GLN A 277 7.19 11.55 -6.72
N TRP A 278 6.75 10.31 -6.54
CA TRP A 278 7.41 9.31 -5.69
C TRP A 278 8.76 8.84 -6.26
N THR A 279 8.85 8.50 -7.54
CA THR A 279 10.06 8.07 -8.24
C THR A 279 11.01 9.22 -8.59
N ARG A 280 10.54 10.48 -8.61
CA ARG A 280 11.42 11.67 -8.69
C ARG A 280 12.17 11.90 -7.39
N ARG A 281 11.80 11.20 -6.30
CA ARG A 281 12.64 11.17 -5.12
C ARG A 281 13.82 10.23 -5.40
N PRO A 282 15.07 10.65 -5.09
CA PRO A 282 16.26 9.83 -5.33
C PRO A 282 16.39 8.63 -4.37
N ASP A 283 15.28 8.04 -3.92
CA ASP A 283 15.22 7.24 -2.69
C ASP A 283 15.10 5.71 -2.88
N ILE A 284 15.49 4.99 -1.83
CA ILE A 284 15.32 3.53 -1.68
C ILE A 284 13.83 3.12 -1.73
N LEU A 285 12.92 4.01 -1.32
CA LEU A 285 11.50 3.73 -1.20
C LEU A 285 10.82 3.48 -2.55
N ALA A 286 11.22 4.18 -3.62
CA ALA A 286 10.77 3.90 -4.97
C ALA A 286 11.12 2.47 -5.42
N GLY A 287 12.31 1.97 -5.05
CA GLY A 287 12.75 0.60 -5.34
C GLY A 287 12.01 -0.48 -4.55
N LEU A 288 11.43 -0.13 -3.40
CA LEU A 288 10.68 -1.06 -2.53
C LEU A 288 9.23 -1.26 -2.97
N ALA A 289 8.73 -0.48 -3.94
CA ALA A 289 7.36 -0.60 -4.47
C ALA A 289 7.34 -0.98 -5.97
N PRO A 290 7.84 -2.16 -6.37
CA PRO A 290 7.98 -2.52 -7.79
C PRO A 290 6.67 -2.86 -8.50
N ARG A 291 5.56 -2.95 -7.75
CA ARG A 291 4.21 -3.34 -8.21
C ARG A 291 3.17 -2.60 -7.39
N GLN A 292 1.88 -2.72 -7.74
CA GLN A 292 0.82 -2.24 -6.86
C GLN A 292 0.92 -2.93 -5.48
N MET A 293 1.12 -2.12 -4.43
CA MET A 293 1.19 -2.59 -3.04
C MET A 293 -0.20 -2.98 -2.55
N LEU A 294 -0.67 -4.14 -3.02
CA LEU A 294 -1.96 -4.73 -2.75
C LEU A 294 -1.79 -6.22 -2.38
N HIS A 295 -2.46 -6.64 -1.32
CA HIS A 295 -2.42 -8.01 -0.81
C HIS A 295 -3.83 -8.45 -0.37
N ALA A 296 -4.30 -9.60 -0.85
CA ALA A 296 -5.53 -10.25 -0.42
C ALA A 296 -5.30 -10.93 0.94
N PHE A 297 -5.52 -10.16 2.00
CA PHE A 297 -5.11 -10.48 3.36
C PHE A 297 -6.04 -11.49 4.05
N HIS A 298 -7.35 -11.35 3.86
CA HIS A 298 -8.37 -12.09 4.61
C HIS A 298 -9.50 -12.57 3.69
N LEU A 299 -9.90 -13.83 3.88
CA LEU A 299 -10.96 -14.50 3.14
C LEU A 299 -11.85 -15.28 4.12
N GLY A 300 -13.15 -14.97 4.11
CA GLY A 300 -14.18 -15.74 4.81
C GLY A 300 -15.21 -16.29 3.81
N LEU A 301 -15.58 -17.56 3.96
CA LEU A 301 -16.62 -18.22 3.18
C LEU A 301 -17.29 -19.31 4.03
N ARG A 302 -18.47 -19.79 3.62
CA ARG A 302 -19.04 -21.02 4.17
C ARG A 302 -18.45 -22.21 3.44
N HIS A 303 -17.99 -23.20 4.18
CA HIS A 303 -17.40 -24.39 3.61
C HIS A 303 -18.46 -25.13 2.76
N PRO A 304 -18.22 -25.36 1.45
CA PRO A 304 -19.25 -25.75 0.49
C PRO A 304 -19.83 -27.15 0.72
N ALA A 305 -19.17 -28.00 1.51
CA ALA A 305 -19.68 -29.33 1.87
C ALA A 305 -20.27 -29.42 3.28
N THR A 306 -19.81 -28.58 4.22
CA THR A 306 -20.20 -28.68 5.64
C THR A 306 -21.05 -27.50 6.11
N GLY A 307 -21.08 -26.39 5.37
CA GLY A 307 -21.76 -25.15 5.77
C GLY A 307 -21.04 -24.36 6.86
N GLU A 308 -20.02 -24.93 7.51
CA GLU A 308 -19.27 -24.30 8.59
C GLU A 308 -18.48 -23.07 8.10
N PRO A 309 -18.34 -22.00 8.90
CA PRO A 309 -17.55 -20.84 8.52
C PRO A 309 -16.06 -21.20 8.40
N LEU A 310 -15.48 -20.99 7.22
CA LEU A 310 -14.06 -21.08 6.95
C LEU A 310 -13.49 -19.67 6.79
N ILE A 311 -12.70 -19.24 7.76
CA ILE A 311 -12.09 -17.91 7.79
C ILE A 311 -10.58 -18.06 7.88
N LEU A 312 -9.88 -17.45 6.92
CA LEU A 312 -8.44 -17.58 6.77
C LEU A 312 -7.82 -16.22 6.50
N TRP A 313 -6.56 -16.05 6.92
CA TRP A 313 -5.77 -14.86 6.63
C TRP A 313 -4.31 -15.22 6.34
N ARG A 314 -3.60 -14.33 5.65
CA ARG A 314 -2.15 -14.43 5.41
C ARG A 314 -1.46 -13.10 5.58
N GLU A 315 -0.25 -13.16 6.12
CA GLU A 315 0.64 -12.02 6.24
C GLU A 315 1.07 -11.50 4.86
N PRO A 316 1.15 -10.17 4.65
CA PRO A 316 1.69 -9.61 3.41
C PRO A 316 3.10 -10.12 3.08
N PRO A 317 3.45 -10.25 1.79
CA PRO A 317 4.79 -10.67 1.36
C PRO A 317 5.88 -9.68 1.77
N GLU A 318 7.14 -10.13 1.68
CA GLU A 318 8.30 -9.37 2.15
C GLU A 318 8.45 -7.99 1.51
N ASP A 319 8.16 -7.84 0.21
CA ASP A 319 8.23 -6.54 -0.47
C ASP A 319 7.28 -5.51 0.17
N PHE A 320 6.05 -5.92 0.47
CA PHE A 320 5.04 -5.11 1.14
C PHE A 320 5.49 -4.71 2.56
N ARG A 321 6.03 -5.67 3.32
CA ARG A 321 6.49 -5.43 4.70
C ARG A 321 7.73 -4.57 4.75
N SER A 322 8.69 -4.82 3.87
CA SER A 322 9.93 -4.06 3.73
C SER A 322 9.62 -2.60 3.40
N LEU A 323 8.71 -2.33 2.46
CA LEU A 323 8.26 -0.98 2.17
C LEU A 323 7.62 -0.33 3.41
N LEU A 324 6.66 -1.01 4.04
CA LEU A 324 5.96 -0.48 5.19
C LEU A 324 6.87 -0.21 6.39
N ALA A 325 7.91 -1.03 6.59
CA ALA A 325 8.94 -0.81 7.61
C ALA A 325 9.91 0.33 7.26
N ALA A 326 10.00 0.71 5.97
CA ALA A 326 10.84 1.80 5.50
C ALA A 326 10.10 3.14 5.44
N LEU A 327 8.76 3.15 5.28
CA LEU A 327 7.94 4.37 5.28
C LEU A 327 8.10 5.29 6.52
N PRO A 328 8.30 4.77 7.75
CA PRO A 328 8.56 5.59 8.93
C PRO A 328 9.99 6.13 9.02
N ARG A 329 10.90 5.76 8.10
CA ARG A 329 12.27 6.28 8.08
C ARG A 329 12.23 7.76 7.73
N GLU A 330 12.15 8.58 8.77
CA GLU A 330 12.83 9.87 8.74
C GLU A 330 14.26 9.62 9.22
N CYS A 331 15.24 10.31 8.63
CA CYS A 331 16.57 10.41 9.21
C CYS A 331 16.46 10.91 10.66
N LEU A 332 17.34 10.48 11.56
CA LEU A 332 17.47 11.14 12.85
C LEU A 332 18.21 12.47 12.65
N ARG A 333 17.56 13.60 12.94
CA ARG A 333 18.13 14.93 12.79
C ARG A 333 18.79 15.36 14.08
N VAL A 334 20.11 15.50 14.08
CA VAL A 334 20.89 15.87 15.25
C VAL A 334 21.31 17.34 15.15
N GLY A 335 20.87 18.15 16.11
CA GLY A 335 21.32 19.52 16.28
C GLY A 335 22.57 19.61 17.14
N ILE A 336 23.62 20.28 16.67
CA ILE A 336 24.87 20.48 17.41
C ILE A 336 24.89 21.90 17.99
N VAL A 337 25.03 21.99 19.31
CA VAL A 337 25.03 23.23 20.09
C VAL A 337 26.24 23.30 21.02
N GLY A 338 26.43 24.44 21.67
CA GLY A 338 27.58 24.72 22.53
C GLY A 338 28.03 26.16 22.40
N MET A 339 28.79 26.64 23.37
CA MET A 339 29.23 28.04 23.41
C MET A 339 30.09 28.41 22.20
N PRO A 340 30.14 29.69 21.79
CA PRO A 340 31.16 30.22 20.90
C PRO A 340 32.51 29.65 21.25
N GLY A 341 33.08 28.98 20.25
CA GLY A 341 34.35 28.37 20.44
C GLY A 341 34.42 27.09 21.29
N SER A 342 33.33 26.38 21.48
CA SER A 342 33.41 25.06 22.12
C SER A 342 33.99 23.96 21.22
N GLY A 343 34.09 24.19 19.90
CA GLY A 343 34.60 23.21 18.93
C GLY A 343 33.53 22.59 18.02
N LYS A 344 32.28 23.08 18.07
CA LYS A 344 31.16 22.60 17.23
C LYS A 344 31.51 22.43 15.74
N SER A 345 32.12 23.43 15.11
CA SER A 345 32.45 23.36 13.69
C SER A 345 33.57 22.37 13.38
N ALA A 346 34.47 22.12 14.33
CA ALA A 346 35.46 21.05 14.22
C ALA A 346 34.79 19.67 14.33
N LEU A 347 33.87 19.50 15.29
CA LEU A 347 33.05 18.29 15.44
C LEU A 347 32.23 18.00 14.19
N LEU A 348 31.51 18.99 13.66
CA LEU A 348 30.77 18.87 12.40
C LEU A 348 31.71 18.43 11.29
N GLY A 349 32.88 19.08 11.15
CA GLY A 349 33.89 18.70 10.17
C GLY A 349 34.39 17.26 10.28
N PHE A 350 34.54 16.69 11.49
CA PHE A 350 34.86 15.28 11.68
C PHE A 350 33.73 14.37 11.16
N LEU A 351 32.48 14.67 11.51
CA LEU A 351 31.32 13.91 11.05
C LEU A 351 31.21 13.93 9.52
N CYS A 352 31.47 15.07 8.87
CA CYS A 352 31.41 15.14 7.40
C CYS A 352 32.55 14.37 6.75
N ARG A 353 33.77 14.39 7.33
CA ARG A 353 34.90 13.57 6.85
C ARG A 353 34.64 12.07 7.00
N GLN A 354 33.84 11.67 7.99
CA GLN A 354 33.36 10.30 8.17
C GLN A 354 32.25 9.91 7.17
N GLY A 355 31.84 10.83 6.28
CA GLY A 355 30.86 10.59 5.23
C GLY A 355 29.41 10.87 5.63
N HIS A 356 29.17 11.51 6.79
CA HIS A 356 27.83 11.88 7.21
C HIS A 356 27.37 13.20 6.57
N ALA A 357 26.06 13.31 6.33
CA ALA A 357 25.48 14.55 5.84
C ALA A 357 25.47 15.62 6.95
N CYS A 358 25.99 16.79 6.61
CA CYS A 358 26.16 17.91 7.53
C CYS A 358 25.58 19.21 6.98
N PHE A 359 25.03 20.03 7.88
CA PHE A 359 24.63 21.40 7.61
C PHE A 359 25.30 22.37 8.58
N SER A 360 25.84 23.47 8.08
CA SER A 360 26.40 24.56 8.87
C SER A 360 25.57 25.84 8.70
N ALA A 361 25.02 26.36 9.80
CA ALA A 361 24.32 27.65 9.78
C ALA A 361 25.24 28.80 9.37
N ASP A 362 26.52 28.76 9.75
CA ASP A 362 27.49 29.81 9.41
C ASP A 362 27.81 29.82 7.92
N GLU A 363 27.89 28.65 7.28
CA GLU A 363 28.01 28.53 5.82
C GLU A 363 26.74 28.98 5.10
N ALA A 364 25.56 28.64 5.65
CA ALA A 364 24.29 29.10 5.10
C ALA A 364 24.18 30.64 5.14
N VAL A 365 24.57 31.28 6.25
CA VAL A 365 24.68 32.75 6.37
C VAL A 365 25.77 33.28 5.42
N GLY A 366 26.90 32.58 5.32
CA GLY A 366 27.87 32.59 4.21
C GLY A 366 27.25 33.05 2.90
N TRP A 367 26.47 32.13 2.34
CA TRP A 367 25.83 32.24 1.05
C TRP A 367 24.69 33.26 1.02
N LEU A 368 23.94 33.44 2.11
CA LEU A 368 22.89 34.46 2.18
C LEU A 368 23.47 35.88 2.06
N TYR A 369 24.72 36.08 2.47
CA TYR A 369 25.41 37.37 2.50
C TYR A 369 26.26 37.64 1.25
N GLU A 370 26.40 36.66 0.34
CA GLU A 370 27.10 36.86 -0.93
C GLU A 370 26.33 37.81 -1.87
N PRO A 371 27.00 38.44 -2.86
CA PRO A 371 26.33 39.25 -3.86
C PRO A 371 25.16 38.51 -4.53
N GLY A 372 23.97 39.11 -4.49
CA GLY A 372 22.73 38.50 -5.03
C GLY A 372 22.09 37.45 -4.12
N GLY A 373 22.63 37.19 -2.93
CA GLY A 373 22.00 36.35 -1.91
C GLY A 373 20.76 37.03 -1.31
N ASP A 374 19.80 36.21 -0.86
CA ASP A 374 18.53 36.69 -0.29
C ASP A 374 18.75 37.57 0.94
N GLY A 375 19.73 37.23 1.79
CA GLY A 375 20.07 38.00 2.98
C GLY A 375 20.65 39.37 2.65
N ALA A 376 21.60 39.43 1.70
CA ALA A 376 22.16 40.68 1.19
C ALA A 376 21.09 41.56 0.55
N THR A 377 20.18 40.96 -0.22
CA THR A 377 19.06 41.65 -0.86
C THR A 377 18.12 42.27 0.16
N MET A 378 17.70 41.51 1.17
CA MET A 378 16.80 41.99 2.24
C MET A 378 17.45 43.11 3.06
N LEU A 379 18.72 42.95 3.44
CA LEU A 379 19.46 43.98 4.16
C LEU A 379 19.62 45.25 3.32
N GLY A 380 19.86 45.12 2.02
CA GLY A 380 19.93 46.23 1.08
C GLY A 380 18.61 46.99 0.93
N GLN A 381 17.49 46.27 0.85
CA GLN A 381 16.16 46.89 0.79
C GLN A 381 15.82 47.64 2.08
N ARG A 382 16.22 47.11 3.24
CA ARG A 382 15.90 47.69 4.55
C ARG A 382 16.82 48.86 4.93
N TYR A 383 18.12 48.72 4.69
CA TYR A 383 19.14 49.65 5.20
C TYR A 383 19.93 50.37 4.09
N GLY A 384 19.53 50.21 2.82
CA GLY A 384 20.29 50.73 1.70
C GLY A 384 21.68 50.11 1.61
N SER A 385 22.68 50.90 1.20
CA SER A 385 24.07 50.43 1.09
C SER A 385 24.84 50.44 2.43
N ALA A 386 24.20 50.77 3.56
CA ALA A 386 24.88 51.00 4.83
C ALA A 386 25.68 49.78 5.34
N TYR A 387 25.21 48.57 5.04
CA TYR A 387 25.84 47.32 5.45
C TYR A 387 26.20 46.42 4.25
N LEU A 388 26.33 47.02 3.06
CA LEU A 388 26.71 46.32 1.84
C LEU A 388 28.08 46.81 1.37
N ARG A 389 28.87 45.88 0.86
CA ARG A 389 30.08 46.16 0.10
C ARG A 389 29.71 46.68 -1.29
N GLY A 390 30.69 47.24 -2.00
CA GLY A 390 30.49 47.77 -3.36
C GLY A 390 30.05 46.72 -4.40
N ASP A 391 30.24 45.43 -4.13
CA ASP A 391 29.79 44.32 -4.98
C ASP A 391 28.34 43.86 -4.67
N GLY A 392 27.68 44.47 -3.67
CA GLY A 392 26.33 44.11 -3.24
C GLY A 392 26.27 42.96 -2.23
N GLY A 393 27.40 42.40 -1.80
CA GLY A 393 27.45 41.46 -0.67
C GLY A 393 27.43 42.19 0.68
N VAL A 394 27.13 41.49 1.78
CA VAL A 394 27.07 42.09 3.12
C VAL A 394 28.47 42.39 3.66
N ASP A 395 28.66 43.60 4.18
CA ASP A 395 29.82 43.98 4.96
C ASP A 395 29.68 43.44 6.40
N ARG A 396 30.21 42.23 6.63
CA ARG A 396 30.10 41.54 7.92
C ARG A 396 30.70 42.34 9.09
N PRO A 397 31.92 42.91 8.99
CA PRO A 397 32.45 43.78 10.05
C PRO A 397 31.55 44.96 10.38
N ALA A 398 31.06 45.69 9.37
CA ALA A 398 30.21 46.86 9.58
C ALA A 398 28.87 46.48 10.22
N LEU A 399 28.23 45.42 9.73
CA LEU A 399 26.97 44.91 10.27
C LEU A 399 27.14 44.43 11.71
N LEU A 400 28.21 43.68 12.01
CA LEU A 400 28.49 43.19 13.36
C LEU A 400 28.71 44.36 14.33
N ALA A 401 29.50 45.36 13.94
CA ALA A 401 29.73 46.56 14.75
C ALA A 401 28.43 47.31 15.04
N ALA A 402 27.51 47.39 14.08
CA ALA A 402 26.20 48.01 14.27
C ALA A 402 25.31 47.17 15.21
N MET A 403 25.27 45.85 15.06
CA MET A 403 24.50 44.94 15.91
C MET A 403 25.00 44.92 17.37
N ARG A 404 26.30 45.11 17.59
CA ARG A 404 26.89 45.27 18.93
C ARG A 404 26.32 46.47 19.69
N ASN A 405 26.03 47.55 18.97
CA ASN A 405 25.63 48.82 19.56
C ASN A 405 24.10 49.04 19.57
N SER A 406 23.31 48.13 18.97
CA SER A 406 21.86 48.24 18.91
C SER A 406 21.18 46.89 18.98
N GLU A 407 20.52 46.61 20.12
CA GLU A 407 19.69 45.42 20.29
C GLU A 407 18.51 45.39 19.31
N GLY A 408 17.91 46.55 19.01
CA GLY A 408 16.82 46.66 18.04
C GLY A 408 17.26 46.25 16.64
N LEU A 409 18.39 46.77 16.18
CA LEU A 409 18.98 46.39 14.88
C LEU A 409 19.32 44.90 14.86
N ARG A 410 19.95 44.40 15.93
CA ARG A 410 20.29 42.98 16.07
C ARG A 410 19.04 42.12 15.90
N ARG A 411 17.97 42.39 16.65
CA ARG A 411 16.72 41.63 16.55
C ARG A 411 16.17 41.67 15.13
N GLU A 412 16.12 42.85 14.52
CA GLU A 412 15.56 43.02 13.18
C GLU A 412 16.37 42.26 12.10
N VAL A 413 17.71 42.26 12.19
CA VAL A 413 18.58 41.46 11.31
C VAL A 413 18.34 39.97 11.53
N MET A 414 18.24 39.53 12.78
CA MET A 414 18.03 38.11 13.09
C MET A 414 16.65 37.64 12.61
N ASP A 415 15.60 38.45 12.77
CA ASP A 415 14.25 38.15 12.28
C ASP A 415 14.19 38.03 10.75
N MET A 416 15.08 38.69 10.01
CA MET A 416 15.21 38.53 8.56
C MET A 416 16.00 37.27 8.18
N ILE A 417 17.11 36.98 8.87
CA ILE A 417 18.05 35.93 8.45
C ILE A 417 17.71 34.56 9.02
N HIS A 418 17.24 34.46 10.27
CA HIS A 418 16.91 33.19 10.91
C HIS A 418 15.89 32.34 10.16
N PRO A 419 14.76 32.89 9.66
CA PRO A 419 13.81 32.11 8.88
C PRO A 419 14.43 31.53 7.60
N MET A 420 15.34 32.26 6.94
CA MET A 420 16.03 31.79 5.74
C MET A 420 17.00 30.64 6.06
N VAL A 421 17.75 30.74 7.15
CA VAL A 421 18.63 29.66 7.63
C VAL A 421 17.82 28.43 8.01
N ARG A 422 16.69 28.62 8.72
CA ARG A 422 15.75 27.53 9.05
C ARG A 422 15.25 26.83 7.79
N HIS A 423 14.76 27.59 6.82
CA HIS A 423 14.26 27.04 5.57
C HIS A 423 15.33 26.21 4.85
N ARG A 424 16.58 26.71 4.76
CA ARG A 424 17.69 25.97 4.16
C ARG A 424 18.05 24.70 4.92
N CYS A 425 18.02 24.73 6.25
CA CYS A 425 18.24 23.53 7.08
C CYS A 425 17.15 22.47 6.83
N GLU A 426 15.88 22.90 6.75
CA GLU A 426 14.76 22.01 6.46
C GLU A 426 14.80 21.43 5.04
N GLU A 427 15.26 22.20 4.05
CA GLU A 427 15.57 21.69 2.69
C GLU A 427 16.70 20.67 2.73
N PHE A 428 17.78 20.94 3.49
CA PHE A 428 18.88 20.01 3.68
C PHE A 428 18.41 18.69 4.30
N PHE A 429 17.62 18.72 5.37
CA PHE A 429 17.06 17.51 5.97
C PHE A 429 16.14 16.75 5.01
N ARG A 430 15.36 17.47 4.19
CA ARG A 430 14.52 16.83 3.16
C ARG A 430 15.36 16.14 2.08
N ALA A 431 16.47 16.75 1.66
CA ALA A 431 17.39 16.19 0.68
C ALA A 431 18.13 14.95 1.20
N HIS A 432 18.35 14.84 2.52
CA HIS A 432 19.10 13.74 3.15
C HIS A 432 18.24 12.79 3.99
N ARG A 433 16.92 12.78 3.76
CA ARG A 433 15.96 11.97 4.54
C ARG A 433 16.20 10.46 4.53
N ASP A 434 16.95 9.96 3.55
CA ASP A 434 17.25 8.55 3.38
C ASP A 434 18.50 8.10 4.18
N ALA A 435 19.26 9.06 4.73
CA ALA A 435 20.34 8.75 5.67
C ALA A 435 19.77 8.30 7.02
N SER A 436 20.47 7.43 7.74
CA SER A 436 20.08 7.05 9.11
C SER A 436 20.14 8.25 10.06
N VAL A 437 21.17 9.08 9.92
CA VAL A 437 21.42 10.25 10.79
C VAL A 437 21.96 11.40 9.94
N VAL A 438 21.52 12.62 10.24
CA VAL A 438 22.00 13.86 9.64
C VAL A 438 22.31 14.88 10.73
N TYR A 439 23.30 15.74 10.50
CA TYR A 439 23.81 16.68 11.50
C TYR A 439 23.63 18.12 11.05
N ALA A 440 23.21 19.00 11.96
CA ALA A 440 23.14 20.42 11.72
C ALA A 440 23.80 21.19 12.87
N GLU A 441 24.86 21.94 12.58
CA GLU A 441 25.39 22.94 13.51
C GLU A 441 24.60 24.24 13.35
N VAL A 442 23.89 24.62 14.41
CA VAL A 442 23.13 25.87 14.44
C VAL A 442 23.38 26.51 15.81
N PRO A 443 24.21 27.57 15.89
CA PRO A 443 24.59 28.18 17.18
C PRO A 443 23.41 28.63 18.04
N LEU A 444 22.34 29.09 17.39
CA LEU A 444 21.10 29.60 18.02
C LEU A 444 19.93 28.62 17.93
N LEU A 445 20.22 27.31 17.85
CA LEU A 445 19.21 26.26 17.74
C LEU A 445 18.21 26.28 18.90
N LEU A 446 18.73 26.44 20.13
CA LEU A 446 17.92 26.39 21.34
C LEU A 446 17.08 27.66 21.48
N GLU A 447 17.73 28.80 21.28
CA GLU A 447 17.15 30.14 21.28
C GLU A 447 16.03 30.28 20.23
N GLY A 448 16.20 29.63 19.07
CA GLY A 448 15.21 29.60 18.02
C GLY A 448 14.04 28.63 18.26
N GLY A 449 14.06 27.84 19.34
CA GLY A 449 13.00 26.86 19.65
C GLY A 449 13.04 25.57 18.81
N TRP A 450 14.11 25.32 18.05
CA TRP A 450 14.14 24.22 17.07
C TRP A 450 14.10 22.83 17.72
N HIS A 451 14.54 22.73 18.97
CA HIS A 451 14.50 21.54 19.80
C HIS A 451 13.09 21.20 20.31
N THR A 452 12.19 22.18 20.43
CA THR A 452 10.78 21.98 20.82
C THR A 452 9.84 21.95 19.63
N ASP A 453 10.18 22.65 18.55
CA ASP A 453 9.38 22.76 17.33
C ASP A 453 9.48 21.53 16.41
N GLY A 454 10.23 20.50 16.81
CA GLY A 454 10.43 19.28 16.02
C GLY A 454 11.29 19.49 14.76
N VAL A 455 12.13 20.53 14.72
CA VAL A 455 13.08 20.76 13.63
C VAL A 455 14.26 19.77 13.72
N VAL A 456 14.68 19.43 14.94
CA VAL A 456 15.64 18.36 15.24
C VAL A 456 15.01 17.31 16.16
N ASP A 457 15.53 16.09 16.12
CA ASP A 457 15.06 14.95 16.93
C ASP A 457 15.95 14.68 18.15
N MET A 458 17.15 15.24 18.15
CA MET A 458 18.19 15.05 19.17
C MET A 458 19.11 16.27 19.20
N VAL A 459 19.58 16.65 20.38
CA VAL A 459 20.51 17.77 20.61
C VAL A 459 21.81 17.26 21.22
N ALA A 460 22.94 17.58 20.58
CA ALA A 460 24.28 17.28 21.05
C ALA A 460 24.99 18.58 21.46
N GLY A 461 25.41 18.66 22.72
CA GLY A 461 26.12 19.80 23.28
C GLY A 461 27.62 19.58 23.32
N VAL A 462 28.41 20.50 22.77
CA VAL A 462 29.87 20.48 22.90
C VAL A 462 30.27 21.35 24.08
N ARG A 463 30.82 20.73 25.13
CA ARG A 463 31.34 21.38 26.33
C ARG A 463 32.85 21.57 26.20
N CYS A 464 33.34 22.78 26.45
CA CYS A 464 34.76 23.10 26.40
C CYS A 464 35.10 24.08 27.54
N PRO A 465 36.10 23.77 28.38
CA PRO A 465 36.54 24.66 29.44
C PRO A 465 36.83 26.08 28.95
N GLU A 466 36.38 27.10 29.68
CA GLU A 466 36.53 28.51 29.30
C GLU A 466 37.98 28.92 29.02
N ALA A 467 38.93 28.40 29.80
CA ALA A 467 40.36 28.63 29.62
C ALA A 467 40.88 28.17 28.24
N LEU A 468 40.27 27.12 27.66
CA LEU A 468 40.60 26.63 26.33
C LEU A 468 39.79 27.38 25.25
N ARG A 469 38.61 27.89 25.59
CA ARG A 469 37.81 28.71 24.67
C ARG A 469 38.45 30.07 24.36
N THR A 470 39.17 30.63 25.32
CA THR A 470 39.76 31.99 25.30
C THR A 470 41.28 32.02 25.03
N GLY A 471 41.90 30.86 24.76
CA GLY A 471 43.35 30.73 24.59
C GLY A 471 43.94 31.19 23.24
N ALA A 472 45.26 31.05 23.10
CA ALA A 472 46.08 31.55 21.98
C ALA A 472 45.64 31.10 20.57
N LEU A 473 45.03 29.91 20.44
CA LEU A 473 44.56 29.35 19.16
C LEU A 473 43.40 30.16 18.54
N ARG A 474 42.65 30.90 19.36
CA ARG A 474 41.51 31.73 18.93
C ARG A 474 41.87 33.18 18.65
N LEU A 475 42.80 33.73 19.44
CA LEU A 475 43.42 35.03 19.16
C LEU A 475 44.05 35.03 17.76
N ALA A 476 44.65 33.92 17.33
CA ALA A 476 45.19 33.73 15.99
C ALA A 476 44.12 33.70 14.85
N ARG A 477 42.84 33.53 15.18
CA ARG A 477 41.70 33.54 14.23
C ARG A 477 40.93 34.87 14.22
N GLY A 478 41.45 35.91 14.89
CA GLY A 478 40.89 37.27 14.83
C GLY A 478 39.65 37.53 15.69
N LEU A 479 39.38 36.66 16.68
CA LEU A 479 38.28 36.85 17.64
C LEU A 479 38.89 37.29 18.97
N ASP A 480 38.80 38.59 19.29
CA ASP A 480 39.20 39.12 20.59
C ASP A 480 38.21 38.72 21.70
N ALA A 481 38.66 38.82 22.96
CA ALA A 481 37.88 38.42 24.12
C ALA A 481 36.57 39.23 24.26
N GLU A 482 36.56 40.47 23.80
CA GLU A 482 35.40 41.36 23.86
C GLU A 482 34.29 40.90 22.90
N THR A 483 34.65 40.53 21.68
CA THR A 483 33.70 40.01 20.67
C THR A 483 33.10 38.66 21.10
N LEU A 484 33.89 37.80 21.76
CA LEU A 484 33.40 36.54 22.33
C LEU A 484 32.40 36.77 23.45
N ALA A 485 32.67 37.68 24.38
CA ALA A 485 31.75 38.04 25.45
C ALA A 485 30.41 38.55 24.89
N VAL A 486 30.46 39.30 23.79
CA VAL A 486 29.25 39.74 23.09
C VAL A 486 28.46 38.56 22.51
N PHE A 487 29.11 37.62 21.81
CA PHE A 487 28.42 36.44 21.28
C PHE A 487 27.88 35.51 22.37
N ASP A 488 28.58 35.38 23.49
CA ASP A 488 28.13 34.64 24.67
C ASP A 488 26.87 35.30 25.25
N SER A 489 26.81 36.64 25.31
CA SER A 489 25.64 37.38 25.83
C SER A 489 24.37 37.26 24.97
N TRP A 490 24.50 36.83 23.71
CA TRP A 490 23.36 36.66 22.79
C TRP A 490 22.77 35.26 22.82
N GLN A 491 23.35 34.37 23.63
CA GLN A 491 23.02 32.96 23.71
C GLN A 491 22.52 32.58 25.10
N TRP A 492 21.85 31.45 25.19
CA TRP A 492 21.54 30.85 26.49
C TRP A 492 22.83 30.60 27.27
N PRO A 493 22.79 30.75 28.60
CA PRO A 493 23.88 30.29 29.48
C PRO A 493 24.27 28.85 29.18
N GLU A 494 25.57 28.53 29.29
CA GLU A 494 26.09 27.19 28.96
C GLU A 494 25.37 26.10 29.76
N ALA A 495 25.12 26.33 31.05
CA ALA A 495 24.40 25.38 31.91
C ALA A 495 23.00 25.05 31.36
N ASP A 496 22.26 26.07 30.90
CA ASP A 496 20.93 25.91 30.35
C ASP A 496 20.97 25.18 29.00
N LYS A 497 21.98 25.45 28.17
CA LYS A 497 22.19 24.72 26.91
C LYS A 497 22.44 23.23 27.16
N LEU A 498 23.36 22.94 28.07
CA LEU A 498 23.76 21.56 28.38
C LEU A 498 22.64 20.77 29.05
N ALA A 499 21.78 21.41 29.85
CA ALA A 499 20.63 20.77 30.49
C ALA A 499 19.59 20.21 29.50
N VAL A 500 19.54 20.75 28.27
CA VAL A 500 18.63 20.31 27.21
C VAL A 500 19.26 19.28 26.28
N CYS A 501 20.58 19.10 26.33
CA CYS A 501 21.28 18.20 25.42
C CYS A 501 21.03 16.72 25.78
N ASP A 502 20.68 15.91 24.79
CA ASP A 502 20.59 14.45 24.93
C ASP A 502 21.98 13.82 25.11
N VAL A 503 23.00 14.42 24.48
CA VAL A 503 24.40 13.99 24.59
C VAL A 503 25.29 15.20 24.79
N ILE A 504 26.15 15.13 25.81
CA ILE A 504 27.18 16.13 26.09
C ILE A 504 28.53 15.55 25.67
N LEU A 505 29.27 16.26 24.83
CA LEU A 505 30.58 15.91 24.25
C LEU A 505 31.66 16.79 24.86
N ASP A 506 32.72 16.20 25.40
CA ASP A 506 33.79 16.93 26.06
C ASP A 506 34.95 17.26 25.11
N ASN A 507 35.31 18.55 25.06
CA ASN A 507 36.46 19.08 24.33
C ASN A 507 37.40 19.82 25.29
N ASP A 508 38.06 19.05 26.15
CA ASP A 508 39.02 19.48 27.18
C ASP A 508 40.48 19.13 26.86
N ASP A 509 40.74 18.24 25.88
CA ASP A 509 42.08 17.69 25.60
C ASP A 509 42.42 17.66 24.09
N GLY A 510 41.89 18.60 23.31
CA GLY A 510 42.28 18.81 21.92
C GLY A 510 41.49 18.02 20.86
N LEU A 511 41.96 18.09 19.61
CA LEU A 511 41.21 17.63 18.43
C LEU A 511 41.02 16.11 18.36
N ASP A 512 41.98 15.32 18.86
CA ASP A 512 41.92 13.85 18.84
C ASP A 512 40.78 13.32 19.71
N ARG A 513 40.58 13.92 20.89
CA ARG A 513 39.43 13.60 21.75
C ARG A 513 38.13 14.00 21.08
N LEU A 514 38.08 15.15 20.41
CA LEU A 514 36.88 15.60 19.71
C LEU A 514 36.49 14.67 18.54
N GLU A 515 37.47 14.06 17.86
CA GLU A 515 37.22 13.04 16.85
C GLU A 515 36.62 11.75 17.45
N ALA A 516 37.13 11.31 18.60
CA ALA A 516 36.54 10.19 19.34
C ALA A 516 35.11 10.49 19.82
N GLU A 517 34.87 11.73 20.29
CA GLU A 517 33.52 12.19 20.64
C GLU A 517 32.58 12.26 19.43
N ALA A 518 33.08 12.58 18.23
CA ALA A 518 32.30 12.51 16.99
C ALA A 518 31.79 11.08 16.73
N ALA A 519 32.67 10.09 16.86
CA ALA A 519 32.30 8.68 16.72
C ALA A 519 31.30 8.24 17.80
N ARG A 520 31.47 8.71 19.05
CA ARG A 520 30.54 8.43 20.15
C ARG A 520 29.16 9.04 19.90
N LEU A 521 29.11 10.30 19.43
CA LEU A 521 27.86 10.95 19.03
C LEU A 521 27.17 10.16 17.93
N HIS A 522 27.91 9.73 16.90
CA HIS A 522 27.34 8.93 15.82
C HIS A 522 26.78 7.61 16.32
N GLY A 523 27.49 6.89 17.19
CA GLY A 523 27.00 5.67 17.82
C GLY A 523 25.71 5.88 18.62
N ALA A 524 25.63 6.94 19.44
CA ALA A 524 24.42 7.27 20.20
C ALA A 524 23.23 7.63 19.30
N ALA A 525 23.49 8.43 18.26
CA ALA A 525 22.47 8.81 17.28
C ALA A 525 21.97 7.59 16.47
N LEU A 526 22.88 6.68 16.08
CA LEU A 526 22.52 5.46 15.36
C LEU A 526 21.69 4.52 16.24
N ALA A 527 22.07 4.34 17.51
CA ALA A 527 21.29 3.54 18.46
C ALA A 527 19.86 4.09 18.62
N ARG A 528 19.70 5.41 18.76
CA ARG A 528 18.38 6.06 18.83
C ARG A 528 17.57 5.89 17.55
N TYR A 529 18.21 5.96 16.39
CA TYR A 529 17.58 5.67 15.10
C TYR A 529 17.12 4.20 14.99
N GLU A 530 17.95 3.26 15.44
CA GLU A 530 17.65 1.83 15.46
C GLU A 530 16.49 1.51 16.40
N GLU A 531 16.47 2.07 17.61
CA GLU A 531 15.35 1.94 18.55
C GLU A 531 14.03 2.42 17.95
N ARG A 532 14.02 3.62 17.33
CA ARG A 532 12.85 4.19 16.65
C ARG A 532 12.35 3.28 15.53
N THR A 533 13.27 2.71 14.76
CA THR A 533 12.96 1.80 13.65
C THR A 533 12.50 0.44 14.15
N ALA A 534 13.10 -0.09 15.21
CA ALA A 534 12.78 -1.37 15.82
C ALA A 534 11.38 -1.39 16.41
N ALA A 535 10.97 -0.32 17.09
CA ALA A 535 9.60 -0.17 17.60
C ALA A 535 8.57 -0.28 16.46
N THR A 536 8.84 0.35 15.33
CA THR A 536 7.94 0.29 14.18
C THR A 536 7.89 -1.11 13.54
N ARG A 537 9.04 -1.77 13.42
CA ARG A 537 9.08 -3.18 12.95
C ARG A 537 8.34 -4.12 13.88
N SER A 538 8.52 -3.96 15.19
CA SER A 538 7.82 -4.76 16.20
C SER A 538 6.30 -4.55 16.13
N TRP A 539 5.86 -3.30 16.00
CA TRP A 539 4.45 -2.98 15.77
C TRP A 539 3.89 -3.68 14.52
N LEU A 540 4.64 -3.71 13.41
CA LEU A 540 4.21 -4.40 12.19
C LEU A 540 4.02 -5.90 12.38
N VAL A 541 4.88 -6.56 13.14
CA VAL A 541 4.75 -7.99 13.44
C VAL A 541 3.50 -8.27 14.26
N GLY A 542 3.20 -7.41 15.25
CA GLY A 542 2.00 -7.54 16.08
C GLY A 542 0.68 -7.17 15.37
N LEU A 543 0.75 -6.32 14.35
CA LEU A 543 -0.42 -5.78 13.65
C LEU A 543 -1.22 -6.87 12.93
N TRP A 544 -0.58 -7.83 12.27
CA TRP A 544 -1.29 -8.78 11.41
C TRP A 544 -2.20 -9.74 12.18
N PRO A 545 -1.74 -10.43 13.23
CA PRO A 545 -2.61 -11.31 14.02
C PRO A 545 -3.75 -10.55 14.69
N GLU A 546 -3.49 -9.34 15.22
CA GLU A 546 -4.52 -8.51 15.85
C GLU A 546 -5.59 -8.08 14.84
N LEU A 547 -5.15 -7.61 13.67
CA LEU A 547 -6.04 -7.20 12.59
C LEU A 547 -6.89 -8.38 12.10
N ALA A 548 -6.28 -9.54 11.92
CA ALA A 548 -6.97 -10.76 11.53
C ALA A 548 -8.02 -11.17 12.57
N ALA A 549 -7.65 -11.22 13.86
CA ALA A 549 -8.61 -11.58 14.92
C ALA A 549 -9.82 -10.65 14.97
N ASN A 550 -9.63 -9.35 14.69
CA ASN A 550 -10.72 -8.38 14.57
C ASN A 550 -11.62 -8.70 13.36
N MET A 551 -11.01 -8.97 12.20
CA MET A 551 -11.74 -9.31 10.97
C MET A 551 -12.44 -10.68 11.05
N ASP A 552 -11.88 -11.64 11.79
CA ASP A 552 -12.47 -12.97 11.99
C ASP A 552 -13.81 -12.86 12.72
N ARG A 553 -13.88 -12.02 13.76
CA ARG A 553 -15.14 -11.78 14.49
C ARG A 553 -16.18 -11.08 13.63
N GLU A 554 -15.77 -10.09 12.84
CA GLU A 554 -16.65 -9.40 11.88
C GLU A 554 -17.18 -10.38 10.82
N ALA A 555 -16.28 -11.19 10.22
CA ALA A 555 -16.64 -12.14 9.17
C ALA A 555 -17.51 -13.30 9.68
N ALA A 556 -17.24 -13.83 10.89
CA ALA A 556 -18.04 -14.90 11.48
C ALA A 556 -19.50 -14.46 11.69
N GLY A 557 -19.71 -13.26 12.25
CA GLY A 557 -21.06 -12.72 12.43
C GLY A 557 -21.79 -12.51 11.10
N GLU A 558 -21.09 -12.07 10.06
CA GLU A 558 -21.68 -11.89 8.73
C GLU A 558 -22.01 -13.20 8.03
N LEU A 559 -21.13 -14.19 8.11
CA LEU A 559 -21.38 -15.51 7.54
C LEU A 559 -22.56 -16.20 8.24
N ALA A 560 -22.72 -16.01 9.56
CA ALA A 560 -23.90 -16.47 10.29
C ALA A 560 -25.18 -15.79 9.79
N LEU A 561 -25.19 -14.46 9.67
CA LEU A 561 -26.33 -13.72 9.13
C LEU A 561 -26.66 -14.09 7.67
N MET A 562 -25.64 -14.44 6.87
CA MET A 562 -25.84 -14.92 5.51
C MET A 562 -26.46 -16.33 5.48
N ALA A 563 -26.09 -17.19 6.43
CA ALA A 563 -26.67 -18.53 6.57
C ALA A 563 -28.15 -18.47 6.97
N GLU A 564 -28.50 -17.64 7.96
CA GLU A 564 -29.90 -17.43 8.38
C GLU A 564 -30.79 -16.96 7.21
N ARG A 565 -30.26 -16.10 6.34
CA ARG A 565 -30.97 -15.63 5.13
C ARG A 565 -31.11 -16.71 4.06
N GLU A 566 -30.12 -17.58 3.93
CA GLU A 566 -30.15 -18.71 3.00
C GLU A 566 -31.23 -19.71 3.43
N GLU A 567 -31.28 -20.06 4.71
CA GLU A 567 -32.31 -20.94 5.27
C GLU A 567 -33.72 -20.34 5.12
N ALA A 568 -33.86 -19.02 5.29
CA ALA A 568 -35.14 -18.32 5.10
C ALA A 568 -35.61 -18.27 3.64
N ASP A 569 -34.70 -18.10 2.67
CA ASP A 569 -35.03 -18.14 1.24
C ASP A 569 -35.40 -19.58 0.81
N GLU A 570 -34.69 -20.60 1.31
CA GLU A 570 -34.97 -22.02 1.01
C GLU A 570 -36.33 -22.46 1.59
N THR A 571 -36.66 -22.07 2.83
CA THR A 571 -37.98 -22.36 3.43
C THR A 571 -39.13 -21.61 2.76
N GLN A 572 -38.90 -20.43 2.19
CA GLN A 572 -39.90 -19.75 1.37
C GLN A 572 -40.11 -20.46 0.04
N ASP A 573 -39.06 -20.88 -0.65
CA ASP A 573 -39.20 -21.66 -1.90
C ASP A 573 -39.89 -23.02 -1.64
N GLU A 574 -39.60 -23.71 -0.53
CA GLU A 574 -40.29 -24.95 -0.13
C GLU A 574 -41.78 -24.73 0.22
N ALA A 575 -42.11 -23.65 0.92
CA ALA A 575 -43.49 -23.27 1.23
C ALA A 575 -44.31 -22.88 -0.02
N TRP A 576 -43.66 -22.37 -1.07
CA TRP A 576 -44.30 -22.09 -2.37
C TRP A 576 -44.42 -23.34 -3.26
N THR A 577 -43.62 -24.38 -3.03
CA THR A 577 -43.70 -25.66 -3.77
C THR A 577 -44.57 -26.73 -3.10
N SER A 578 -45.02 -26.52 -1.86
CA SER A 578 -45.80 -27.49 -1.08
C SER A 578 -47.32 -27.26 -1.06
N ASP A 579 -47.86 -26.40 -1.92
CA ASP A 579 -49.32 -26.23 -2.08
C ASP A 579 -49.81 -26.63 -3.49
N PRO A 580 -50.03 -27.93 -3.76
CA PRO A 580 -50.86 -28.38 -4.86
C PRO A 580 -52.30 -28.58 -4.35
N ASP A 581 -53.19 -27.67 -4.75
CA ASP A 581 -54.66 -27.85 -4.86
C ASP A 581 -55.27 -29.08 -4.16
N GLU A 582 -55.48 -28.99 -2.85
CA GLU A 582 -56.60 -29.67 -2.16
C GLU A 582 -57.68 -28.63 -1.86
N ALA A 583 -58.44 -28.20 -2.86
CA ALA A 583 -59.78 -27.63 -2.68
C ALA A 583 -60.46 -27.35 -4.03
N ASP A 584 -60.99 -28.38 -4.67
CA ASP A 584 -62.22 -28.19 -5.47
C ASP A 584 -63.02 -29.50 -5.53
N ASP A 585 -63.78 -29.74 -4.46
CA ASP A 585 -64.99 -30.58 -4.51
C ASP A 585 -65.99 -30.03 -3.48
N GLN A 586 -66.73 -28.98 -3.86
CA GLN A 586 -68.10 -28.69 -3.40
C GLN A 586 -68.83 -27.62 -4.22
#